data_AF-A0A957FTL3-F1
#
_entry.id   AF-A0A957FTL3-F1
#
_cell.length_a   1.000
_cell.length_b   1.000
_cell.length_c   1.000
_cell.angle_alpha   90.00
_cell.angle_beta   90.00
_cell.angle_gamma   90.00
#
_symmetry.space_group_name_H-M   'P 1'
#
loop_
_entity.id
_entity.type
_entity.pdbx_description
1 polymer ?
#
loop_
_entity_poly.entity_id
_entity_poly.type
_entity_poly.pdbx_seq_one_letter_code
_entity_poly.pdbx_strand_id
1 'polypeptide(L)'
;GDIDIVALAPLTNIAMALRKAPEIKPLIRQITTIAGAYGLNKYATANATGDTPQSEWNVYVDPEAANLVFQSGVRVNAIGLDVATHFDVNFGEAELEIMRQSARPEAAFLLQAINFVNGRGFESYCTLIDSLAVAATIDPTLVSLLSARVGVETEGKLTLGMTVMDTRHHHGWAELPEINVAYRADYRRFMQMVLDAVTQ
;
A
#
# COMPACT_ATOMS: atom_id res chain seq x y z
N GLY A 1 6.57 19.44 6.49
CA GLY A 1 6.72 19.62 7.94
C GLY A 1 7.40 18.39 8.51
N ASP A 2 7.04 18.01 9.72
CA ASP A 2 7.64 16.96 10.55
C ASP A 2 6.67 15.81 10.85
N ILE A 3 5.42 15.86 10.35
CA ILE A 3 4.41 14.81 10.53
C ILE A 3 4.41 13.85 9.34
N ASP A 4 4.60 12.57 9.60
CA ASP A 4 4.33 11.49 8.64
C ASP A 4 2.94 10.92 8.86
N ILE A 5 2.19 10.76 7.78
CA ILE A 5 0.91 10.06 7.79
C ILE A 5 1.11 8.68 7.16
N VAL A 6 0.74 7.63 7.88
CA VAL A 6 0.66 6.27 7.35
C VAL A 6 -0.82 5.94 7.15
N ALA A 7 -1.26 5.84 5.91
CA ALA A 7 -2.65 5.60 5.53
C ALA A 7 -2.84 4.14 5.10
N LEU A 8 -3.56 3.38 5.91
CA LEU A 8 -3.75 1.93 5.76
C LEU A 8 -5.20 1.57 5.38
N ALA A 9 -5.98 2.57 4.99
CA ALA A 9 -7.42 2.48 4.76
C ALA A 9 -7.84 3.49 3.67
N PRO A 10 -9.11 3.49 3.22
CA PRO A 10 -9.60 4.47 2.27
C PRO A 10 -9.28 5.90 2.70
N LEU A 11 -8.89 6.73 1.74
CA LEU A 11 -8.26 8.03 1.99
C LEU A 11 -9.24 9.14 2.42
N THR A 12 -10.50 8.79 2.69
CA THR A 12 -11.60 9.70 3.03
C THR A 12 -11.22 10.72 4.11
N ASN A 13 -10.66 10.25 5.23
CA ASN A 13 -10.30 11.13 6.35
C ASN A 13 -9.20 12.13 5.97
N ILE A 14 -8.21 11.70 5.19
CA ILE A 14 -7.10 12.55 4.75
C ILE A 14 -7.61 13.56 3.73
N ALA A 15 -8.41 13.11 2.75
CA ALA A 15 -9.03 14.00 1.77
C ALA A 15 -9.90 15.08 2.46
N MET A 16 -10.70 14.68 3.43
CA MET A 16 -11.53 15.62 4.20
C MET A 16 -10.71 16.58 5.05
N ALA A 17 -9.62 16.14 5.67
CA ALA A 17 -8.71 17.01 6.41
C ALA A 17 -8.08 18.06 5.48
N LEU A 18 -7.57 17.64 4.32
CA LEU A 18 -6.95 18.51 3.33
C LEU A 18 -7.93 19.49 2.68
N ARG A 19 -9.22 19.11 2.55
CA ARG A 19 -10.29 20.02 2.12
C ARG A 19 -10.68 21.02 3.19
N LYS A 20 -10.86 20.57 4.43
CA LYS A 20 -11.37 21.40 5.54
C LYS A 20 -10.32 22.37 6.07
N ALA A 21 -9.05 21.98 6.06
CA ALA A 21 -7.94 22.77 6.56
C ALA A 21 -6.72 22.68 5.62
N PRO A 22 -6.77 23.31 4.42
CA PRO A 22 -5.67 23.26 3.45
C PRO A 22 -4.31 23.72 4.00
N GLU A 23 -4.33 24.56 5.03
CA GLU A 23 -3.15 25.06 5.75
C GLU A 23 -2.35 23.98 6.48
N ILE A 24 -2.89 22.76 6.65
CA ILE A 24 -2.14 21.64 7.24
C ILE A 24 -1.15 21.03 6.25
N LYS A 25 -1.31 21.25 4.94
CA LYS A 25 -0.46 20.66 3.90
C LYS A 25 1.04 20.84 4.16
N PRO A 26 1.54 22.04 4.53
CA PRO A 26 2.97 22.24 4.80
C PRO A 26 3.45 21.55 6.08
N LEU A 27 2.56 21.16 6.99
CA LEU A 27 2.90 20.41 8.21
C LEU A 27 3.16 18.93 7.91
N ILE A 28 2.49 18.39 6.89
CA ILE A 28 2.66 17.00 6.46
C ILE A 28 3.99 16.88 5.71
N ARG A 29 4.90 16.05 6.23
CA ARG A 29 6.16 15.70 5.58
C ARG A 29 5.91 14.82 4.35
N GLN A 30 5.11 13.78 4.54
CA GLN A 30 4.69 12.83 3.52
C GLN A 30 3.49 12.00 3.98
N ILE A 31 2.82 11.39 3.00
CA ILE A 31 1.79 10.38 3.21
C ILE A 31 2.31 9.09 2.59
N THR A 32 2.57 8.06 3.40
CA THR A 32 2.81 6.70 2.90
C THR A 32 1.48 5.95 2.95
N THR A 33 1.04 5.38 1.84
CA THR A 33 -0.29 4.76 1.74
C THR A 33 -0.23 3.40 1.05
N ILE A 34 -1.03 2.45 1.52
CA ILE A 34 -1.44 1.30 0.70
C ILE A 34 -2.54 1.82 -0.24
N ALA A 35 -2.19 1.97 -1.51
CA ALA A 35 -3.12 2.50 -2.50
C ALA A 35 -2.73 2.07 -3.91
N GLY A 36 -3.69 1.47 -4.61
CA GLY A 36 -3.66 1.27 -6.05
C GLY A 36 -2.98 -0.01 -6.53
N ALA A 37 -3.04 -0.18 -7.84
CA ALA A 37 -2.39 -1.21 -8.62
C ALA A 37 -1.90 -0.58 -9.92
N TYR A 38 -0.60 -0.64 -10.17
CA TYR A 38 0.06 0.20 -11.18
C TYR A 38 0.50 -0.57 -12.43
N GLY A 39 0.25 -1.89 -12.48
CA GLY A 39 0.54 -2.72 -13.64
C GLY A 39 2.03 -2.92 -13.93
N LEU A 40 2.88 -2.76 -12.90
CA LEU A 40 4.34 -2.91 -12.99
C LEU A 40 4.76 -4.38 -13.04
N ASN A 41 3.91 -5.27 -12.51
CA ASN A 41 4.09 -6.72 -12.58
C ASN A 41 2.74 -7.45 -12.47
N LYS A 42 2.75 -8.79 -12.55
CA LYS A 42 1.54 -9.61 -12.51
C LYS A 42 0.73 -9.50 -11.21
N TYR A 43 1.35 -9.13 -10.09
CA TYR A 43 0.69 -9.08 -8.77
C TYR A 43 -0.27 -7.89 -8.65
N ALA A 44 -0.08 -6.86 -9.48
CA ALA A 44 -0.98 -5.71 -9.56
C ALA A 44 -2.45 -6.12 -9.73
N THR A 45 -2.71 -7.15 -10.53
CA THR A 45 -4.07 -7.60 -10.87
C THR A 45 -4.36 -9.04 -10.44
N ALA A 46 -3.34 -9.90 -10.31
CA ALA A 46 -3.55 -11.28 -9.86
C ALA A 46 -4.09 -11.35 -8.42
N ASN A 47 -3.73 -10.38 -7.59
CA ASN A 47 -4.20 -10.23 -6.21
C ASN A 47 -5.04 -8.96 -6.03
N ALA A 48 -5.75 -8.51 -7.08
CA ALA A 48 -6.63 -7.35 -6.99
C ALA A 48 -7.60 -7.51 -5.81
N THR A 49 -7.71 -6.45 -5.00
CA THR A 49 -8.47 -6.48 -3.74
C THR A 49 -9.77 -5.69 -3.80
N GLY A 50 -9.93 -4.79 -4.79
CA GLY A 50 -11.20 -4.11 -5.03
C GLY A 50 -12.24 -5.01 -5.71
N ASP A 51 -13.46 -4.51 -5.89
CA ASP A 51 -14.53 -5.26 -6.59
C ASP A 51 -14.28 -5.37 -8.10
N THR A 52 -13.49 -4.44 -8.67
CA THR A 52 -13.03 -4.53 -10.06
C THR A 52 -11.69 -5.25 -10.15
N PRO A 53 -11.41 -5.98 -11.25
CA PRO A 53 -10.15 -6.68 -11.44
C PRO A 53 -8.95 -5.74 -11.70
N GLN A 54 -9.17 -4.42 -11.71
CA GLN A 54 -8.16 -3.39 -12.00
C GLN A 54 -7.95 -2.43 -10.82
N SER A 55 -8.51 -2.74 -9.64
CA SER A 55 -8.50 -1.83 -8.49
C SER A 55 -7.99 -2.49 -7.22
N GLU A 56 -7.37 -1.66 -6.39
CA GLU A 56 -7.04 -1.97 -5.01
C GLU A 56 -8.16 -1.45 -4.09
N TRP A 57 -8.44 -2.17 -3.00
CA TRP A 57 -9.57 -1.95 -2.10
C TRP A 57 -9.67 -0.52 -1.56
N ASN A 58 -8.60 0.04 -1.00
CA ASN A 58 -8.63 1.37 -0.38
C ASN A 58 -8.96 2.47 -1.40
N VAL A 59 -8.44 2.35 -2.62
CA VAL A 59 -8.79 3.27 -3.72
C VAL A 59 -10.21 2.99 -4.24
N TYR A 60 -10.62 1.73 -4.38
CA TYR A 60 -11.95 1.35 -4.85
C TYR A 60 -13.07 1.86 -3.94
N VAL A 61 -12.87 1.82 -2.62
CA VAL A 61 -13.90 2.21 -1.64
C VAL A 61 -14.19 3.71 -1.68
N ASP A 62 -13.18 4.55 -1.94
CA ASP A 62 -13.35 6.01 -2.06
C ASP A 62 -12.38 6.59 -3.10
N PRO A 63 -12.68 6.40 -4.40
CA PRO A 63 -11.81 6.83 -5.48
C PRO A 63 -11.72 8.35 -5.57
N GLU A 64 -12.78 9.08 -5.20
CA GLU A 64 -12.77 10.53 -5.13
C GLU A 64 -11.79 11.05 -4.08
N ALA A 65 -11.76 10.43 -2.89
CA ALA A 65 -10.79 10.79 -1.86
C ALA A 65 -9.35 10.48 -2.30
N ALA A 66 -9.12 9.32 -2.91
CA ALA A 66 -7.80 8.97 -3.44
C ALA A 66 -7.33 9.98 -4.50
N ASN A 67 -8.21 10.30 -5.46
CA ASN A 67 -7.95 11.31 -6.48
C ASN A 67 -7.60 12.66 -5.86
N LEU A 68 -8.33 13.09 -4.83
CA LEU A 68 -8.06 14.35 -4.15
C LEU A 68 -6.71 14.35 -3.43
N VAL A 69 -6.36 13.27 -2.73
CA VAL A 69 -5.09 13.16 -2.03
C VAL A 69 -3.93 13.17 -3.01
N PHE A 70 -4.04 12.47 -4.14
CA PHE A 70 -3.00 12.49 -5.18
C PHE A 70 -2.81 13.89 -5.77
N GLN A 71 -3.90 14.65 -5.95
CA GLN A 71 -3.88 16.04 -6.41
C GLN A 71 -3.50 17.07 -5.32
N SER A 72 -3.26 16.64 -4.08
CA SER A 72 -3.15 17.57 -2.95
C SER A 72 -1.91 18.46 -2.97
N GLY A 73 -0.86 18.04 -3.70
CA GLY A 73 0.48 18.64 -3.67
C GLY A 73 1.33 18.20 -2.47
N VAL A 74 0.80 17.36 -1.58
CA VAL A 74 1.59 16.71 -0.52
C VAL A 74 2.40 15.57 -1.14
N ARG A 75 3.61 15.31 -0.62
CA ARG A 75 4.40 14.16 -1.03
C ARG A 75 3.67 12.85 -0.68
N VAL A 76 3.14 12.17 -1.68
CA VAL A 76 2.52 10.84 -1.53
C VAL A 76 3.51 9.76 -1.95
N ASN A 77 3.72 8.76 -1.11
CA ASN A 77 4.42 7.52 -1.41
C ASN A 77 3.37 6.39 -1.42
N ALA A 78 2.88 6.04 -2.60
CA ALA A 78 1.88 5.00 -2.77
C ALA A 78 2.55 3.64 -2.97
N ILE A 79 2.21 2.69 -2.11
CA ILE A 79 2.60 1.29 -2.21
C ILE A 79 1.38 0.54 -2.74
N GLY A 80 1.46 0.13 -4.01
CA GLY A 80 0.40 -0.61 -4.66
C GLY A 80 0.51 -2.13 -4.47
N LEU A 81 -0.49 -2.84 -4.97
CA LEU A 81 -0.54 -4.31 -4.93
C LEU A 81 0.65 -4.96 -5.62
N ASP A 82 1.24 -4.30 -6.62
CA ASP A 82 2.47 -4.70 -7.32
C ASP A 82 3.61 -5.08 -6.36
N VAL A 83 3.70 -4.39 -5.23
CA VAL A 83 4.74 -4.60 -4.20
C VAL A 83 4.13 -5.24 -2.95
N ALA A 84 2.97 -4.76 -2.49
CA ALA A 84 2.40 -5.20 -1.22
C ALA A 84 1.85 -6.64 -1.23
N THR A 85 1.57 -7.20 -2.41
CA THR A 85 1.08 -8.58 -2.57
C THR A 85 2.06 -9.47 -3.34
N HIS A 86 3.31 -9.05 -3.44
CA HIS A 86 4.35 -9.85 -4.07
C HIS A 86 4.51 -11.19 -3.35
N PHE A 87 4.80 -12.27 -4.08
CA PHE A 87 4.83 -13.62 -3.51
C PHE A 87 5.86 -13.81 -2.38
N ASP A 88 6.96 -13.05 -2.42
CA ASP A 88 7.98 -13.01 -1.36
C ASP A 88 7.46 -12.38 -0.04
N VAL A 89 6.28 -11.77 -0.04
CA VAL A 89 5.58 -11.29 1.15
C VAL A 89 4.83 -12.45 1.80
N ASN A 90 5.50 -13.57 2.03
CA ASN A 90 4.90 -14.74 2.67
C ASN A 90 5.87 -15.39 3.65
N PHE A 91 5.36 -15.81 4.81
CA PHE A 91 6.13 -16.61 5.74
C PHE A 91 6.22 -18.06 5.27
N GLY A 92 7.42 -18.63 5.33
CA GLY A 92 7.63 -20.05 5.19
C GLY A 92 7.46 -20.78 6.52
N GLU A 93 7.54 -22.10 6.48
CA GLU A 93 7.39 -22.94 7.69
C GLU A 93 8.45 -22.63 8.75
N ALA A 94 9.65 -22.21 8.35
CA ALA A 94 10.73 -21.84 9.28
C ALA A 94 10.33 -20.63 10.14
N GLU A 95 9.79 -19.57 9.52
CA GLU A 95 9.33 -18.39 10.26
C GLU A 95 8.09 -18.68 11.10
N LEU A 96 7.17 -19.51 10.59
CA LEU A 96 5.99 -19.95 11.35
C LEU A 96 6.39 -20.73 12.61
N GLU A 97 7.39 -21.59 12.52
CA GLU A 97 7.89 -22.35 13.68
C GLU A 97 8.55 -21.44 14.73
N ILE A 98 9.30 -20.42 14.29
CA ILE A 98 9.83 -19.39 15.21
C ILE A 98 8.70 -18.70 15.97
N MET A 99 7.61 -18.33 15.28
CA MET A 99 6.45 -17.73 15.92
C MET A 99 5.76 -18.70 16.90
N ARG A 100 5.69 -20.00 16.60
CA ARG A 100 5.05 -21.00 17.49
C ARG A 100 5.83 -21.22 18.78
N GLN A 101 7.16 -21.09 18.71
CA GLN A 101 8.06 -21.25 19.86
C GLN A 101 8.14 -19.97 20.71
N SER A 102 7.71 -18.82 20.18
CA SER A 102 7.69 -17.56 20.92
C SER A 102 6.63 -17.57 22.03
N ALA A 103 7.01 -17.13 23.22
CA ALA A 103 6.07 -16.93 24.34
C ALA A 103 5.28 -15.62 24.25
N ARG A 104 5.55 -14.79 23.22
CA ARG A 104 4.93 -13.47 23.06
C ARG A 104 3.49 -13.56 22.54
N PRO A 105 2.55 -12.79 23.13
CA PRO A 105 1.16 -12.77 22.64
C PRO A 105 1.04 -12.23 21.21
N GLU A 106 1.95 -11.37 20.76
CA GLU A 106 1.95 -10.82 19.40
C GLU A 106 2.26 -11.89 18.35
N ALA A 107 3.22 -12.78 18.63
CA ALA A 107 3.51 -13.92 17.76
C ALA A 107 2.31 -14.87 17.66
N ALA A 108 1.66 -15.17 18.80
CA ALA A 108 0.44 -15.98 18.83
C ALA A 108 -0.71 -15.34 18.03
N PHE A 109 -0.89 -14.02 18.16
CA PHE A 109 -1.89 -13.27 17.41
C PHE A 109 -1.64 -13.29 15.90
N LEU A 110 -0.39 -13.02 15.47
CA LEU A 110 -0.05 -13.06 14.06
C LEU A 110 -0.24 -14.46 13.46
N LEU A 111 0.17 -15.51 14.18
CA LEU A 111 -0.12 -16.89 13.76
C LEU A 111 -1.61 -17.17 13.62
N GLN A 112 -2.44 -16.67 14.56
CA GLN A 112 -3.89 -16.82 14.46
C GLN A 112 -4.44 -16.12 13.21
N ALA A 113 -3.99 -14.90 12.92
CA ALA A 113 -4.39 -14.17 11.72
C ALA A 113 -3.95 -14.88 10.43
N ILE A 114 -2.73 -15.39 10.38
CA ILE A 114 -2.21 -16.17 9.25
C ILE A 114 -3.06 -17.43 9.04
N ASN A 115 -3.33 -18.19 10.10
CA ASN A 115 -4.18 -19.38 10.02
C ASN A 115 -5.60 -19.04 9.54
N PHE A 116 -6.16 -17.91 9.97
CA PHE A 116 -7.46 -17.45 9.53
C PHE A 116 -7.51 -17.15 8.03
N VAL A 117 -6.53 -16.42 7.48
CA VAL A 117 -6.50 -16.11 6.05
C VAL A 117 -6.19 -17.36 5.22
N ASN A 118 -5.31 -18.26 5.71
CA ASN A 118 -5.02 -19.54 5.08
C ASN A 118 -6.28 -20.42 4.99
N GLY A 119 -7.09 -20.46 6.04
CA GLY A 119 -8.37 -21.17 6.06
C GLY A 119 -9.39 -20.64 5.04
N ARG A 120 -9.17 -19.44 4.49
CA ARG A 120 -10.01 -18.81 3.46
C ARG A 120 -9.40 -18.94 2.05
N GLY A 121 -8.31 -19.68 1.90
CA GLY A 121 -7.61 -19.88 0.61
C GLY A 121 -6.68 -18.74 0.21
N PHE A 122 -6.41 -17.80 1.13
CA PHE A 122 -5.32 -16.83 0.96
C PHE A 122 -4.02 -17.38 1.54
N GLU A 123 -2.94 -16.61 1.44
CA GLU A 123 -1.68 -16.89 2.11
C GLU A 123 -1.37 -15.77 3.09
N SER A 124 -0.26 -15.90 3.83
CA SER A 124 0.15 -14.94 4.85
C SER A 124 0.31 -13.50 4.35
N TYR A 125 0.61 -13.28 3.06
CA TYR A 125 0.73 -11.91 2.49
C TYR A 125 -0.49 -11.05 2.79
N CYS A 126 -1.68 -11.65 2.83
CA CYS A 126 -2.95 -10.96 3.07
C CYS A 126 -2.98 -10.30 4.46
N THR A 127 -2.18 -10.80 5.42
CA THR A 127 -2.03 -10.20 6.76
C THR A 127 -0.94 -9.12 6.84
N LEU A 128 -0.16 -8.92 5.78
CA LEU A 128 1.09 -8.15 5.79
C LEU A 128 1.07 -6.91 4.90
N ILE A 129 0.04 -6.73 4.08
CA ILE A 129 -0.09 -5.61 3.14
C ILE A 129 0.17 -4.27 3.86
N ASP A 130 -0.55 -4.02 4.94
CA ASP A 130 -0.49 -2.74 5.67
C ASP A 130 0.82 -2.56 6.44
N SER A 131 1.39 -3.64 6.98
CA SER A 131 2.64 -3.57 7.74
C SER A 131 3.82 -3.18 6.85
N LEU A 132 3.75 -3.40 5.53
CA LEU A 132 4.76 -2.91 4.59
C LEU A 132 4.81 -1.38 4.53
N ALA A 133 3.66 -0.68 4.57
CA ALA A 133 3.64 0.78 4.60
C ALA A 133 4.20 1.35 5.91
N VAL A 134 3.93 0.68 7.03
CA VAL A 134 4.52 1.00 8.33
C VAL A 134 6.03 0.82 8.28
N ALA A 135 6.50 -0.35 7.82
CA ALA A 135 7.91 -0.67 7.73
C ALA A 135 8.66 0.28 6.77
N ALA A 136 8.08 0.63 5.64
CA ALA A 136 8.62 1.60 4.69
C ALA A 136 8.66 3.03 5.25
N THR A 137 7.81 3.36 6.24
CA THR A 137 7.87 4.65 6.92
C THR A 137 8.96 4.66 7.99
N ILE A 138 9.17 3.54 8.69
CA ILE A 138 10.25 3.35 9.67
C ILE A 138 11.63 3.36 8.97
N ASP A 139 11.77 2.58 7.90
CA ASP A 139 12.97 2.53 7.06
C ASP A 139 12.60 2.82 5.59
N PRO A 140 12.75 4.09 5.15
CA PRO A 140 12.46 4.48 3.77
C PRO A 140 13.31 3.78 2.71
N THR A 141 14.43 3.14 3.09
CA THR A 141 15.26 2.38 2.15
C THR A 141 14.65 1.03 1.79
N LEU A 142 13.60 0.60 2.52
CA LEU A 142 12.92 -0.69 2.33
C LEU A 142 12.20 -0.80 1.00
N VAL A 143 11.68 0.32 0.51
CA VAL A 143 10.99 0.41 -0.77
C VAL A 143 11.76 1.32 -1.70
N SER A 144 11.84 0.96 -2.98
CA SER A 144 12.27 1.93 -3.99
C SER A 144 11.07 2.54 -4.66
N LEU A 145 11.14 3.86 -4.79
CA LEU A 145 10.09 4.70 -5.32
C LEU A 145 10.51 5.25 -6.68
N LEU A 146 9.54 5.42 -7.57
CA LEU A 146 9.70 6.19 -8.80
C LEU A 146 8.64 7.30 -8.81
N SER A 147 8.99 8.46 -9.35
CA SER A 147 8.03 9.55 -9.56
C SER A 147 7.21 9.26 -10.82
N ALA A 148 5.88 9.27 -10.72
CA ALA A 148 5.00 9.00 -11.84
C ALA A 148 3.74 9.87 -11.81
N ARG A 149 3.22 10.14 -13.00
CA ARG A 149 1.92 10.77 -13.21
C ARG A 149 0.83 9.72 -13.08
N VAL A 150 -0.08 9.92 -12.14
CA VAL A 150 -1.11 8.92 -11.79
C VAL A 150 -2.48 9.58 -11.67
N GLY A 151 -3.43 9.10 -12.46
CA GLY A 151 -4.85 9.41 -12.29
C GLY A 151 -5.58 8.33 -11.48
N VAL A 152 -6.76 8.67 -10.96
CA VAL A 152 -7.68 7.70 -10.36
C VAL A 152 -8.99 7.74 -11.16
N GLU A 153 -9.44 6.58 -11.64
CA GLU A 153 -10.74 6.44 -12.30
C GLU A 153 -11.87 6.48 -11.25
N THR A 154 -12.80 7.43 -11.40
CA THR A 154 -13.89 7.69 -10.43
C THR A 154 -15.29 7.41 -10.96
N GLU A 155 -15.44 7.07 -12.25
CA GLU A 155 -16.76 6.97 -12.91
C GLU A 155 -16.98 5.62 -13.61
N GLY A 156 -15.92 5.05 -14.19
CA GLY A 156 -16.01 3.89 -15.08
C GLY A 156 -16.57 2.64 -14.41
N LYS A 157 -17.56 2.00 -15.04
CA LYS A 157 -18.18 0.76 -14.51
C LYS A 157 -17.21 -0.41 -14.36
N LEU A 158 -16.24 -0.53 -15.26
CA LEU A 158 -15.31 -1.66 -15.30
C LEU A 158 -14.00 -1.41 -14.53
N THR A 159 -13.70 -0.14 -14.28
CA THR A 159 -12.37 0.32 -13.86
C THR A 159 -12.45 1.30 -12.70
N LEU A 160 -13.58 1.38 -12.00
CA LEU A 160 -13.73 2.22 -10.81
C LEU A 160 -12.60 1.92 -9.81
N GLY A 161 -11.91 2.97 -9.36
CA GLY A 161 -10.77 2.86 -8.45
C GLY A 161 -9.47 2.39 -9.09
N MET A 162 -9.40 2.27 -10.42
CA MET A 162 -8.15 2.00 -11.12
C MET A 162 -7.20 3.20 -10.97
N THR A 163 -5.97 2.93 -10.55
CA THR A 163 -4.88 3.91 -10.57
C THR A 163 -4.18 3.88 -11.93
N VAL A 164 -4.44 4.89 -12.75
CA VAL A 164 -3.95 5.00 -14.13
C VAL A 164 -2.59 5.69 -14.13
N MET A 165 -1.52 4.90 -14.17
CA MET A 165 -0.15 5.40 -14.28
C MET A 165 0.24 5.65 -15.74
N ASP A 166 0.63 6.88 -16.07
CA ASP A 166 1.08 7.22 -17.40
C ASP A 166 2.59 7.00 -17.56
N THR A 167 2.95 5.99 -18.36
CA THR A 167 4.34 5.61 -18.66
C THR A 167 4.76 5.98 -20.08
N ARG A 168 3.92 6.70 -20.83
CA ARG A 168 4.17 6.98 -22.24
C ARG A 168 5.26 8.05 -22.42
N HIS A 169 6.16 7.81 -23.37
CA HIS A 169 7.17 8.80 -23.79
C HIS A 169 6.60 9.91 -24.70
N HIS A 170 5.46 9.65 -25.35
CA HIS A 170 4.81 10.56 -26.28
C HIS A 170 3.33 10.68 -25.95
N HIS A 171 2.76 11.89 -26.11
CA HIS A 171 1.34 12.18 -25.83
C HIS A 171 0.88 11.81 -24.40
N GLY A 172 1.78 11.93 -23.43
CA GLY A 172 1.43 11.74 -22.02
C GLY A 172 0.48 12.81 -21.51
N TRP A 173 -0.30 12.47 -20.49
CA TRP A 173 -1.23 13.35 -19.78
C TRP A 173 -0.44 14.15 -18.75
N ALA A 174 -0.12 15.39 -19.10
CA ALA A 174 0.71 16.29 -18.27
C ALA A 174 -0.05 16.90 -17.09
N GLU A 175 -1.38 16.84 -17.14
CA GLU A 175 -2.32 17.33 -16.14
C GLU A 175 -2.50 16.38 -14.95
N LEU A 176 -2.09 15.12 -15.08
CA LEU A 176 -2.15 14.15 -13.99
C LEU A 176 -1.20 14.57 -12.85
N PRO A 177 -1.59 14.38 -11.58
CA PRO A 177 -0.72 14.66 -10.46
C PRO A 177 0.48 13.73 -10.47
N GLU A 178 1.62 14.25 -10.02
CA GLU A 178 2.84 13.47 -9.83
C GLU A 178 2.93 12.98 -8.38
N ILE A 179 3.04 11.66 -8.20
CA ILE A 179 3.22 11.00 -6.90
C ILE A 179 4.40 10.04 -6.97
N ASN A 180 4.86 9.56 -5.82
CA ASN A 180 5.84 8.48 -5.78
C ASN A 180 5.13 7.13 -5.72
N VAL A 181 5.47 6.21 -6.61
CA VAL A 181 4.94 4.84 -6.66
C VAL A 181 6.05 3.86 -6.30
N ALA A 182 5.78 2.95 -5.36
CA ALA A 182 6.69 1.87 -5.04
C ALA A 182 6.72 0.83 -6.15
N TYR A 183 7.91 0.45 -6.61
CA TYR A 183 8.08 -0.54 -7.70
C TYR A 183 8.89 -1.78 -7.29
N ARG A 184 9.53 -1.75 -6.11
CA ARG A 184 10.22 -2.90 -5.49
C ARG A 184 10.39 -2.68 -4.00
N ALA A 185 10.56 -3.76 -3.26
CA ALA A 185 10.94 -3.74 -1.85
C ALA A 185 12.03 -4.78 -1.54
N ASP A 186 12.77 -4.58 -0.46
CA ASP A 186 13.59 -5.62 0.16
C ASP A 186 12.67 -6.51 1.03
N TYR A 187 12.05 -7.50 0.40
CA TYR A 187 11.09 -8.39 1.06
C TYR A 187 11.73 -9.19 2.19
N ARG A 188 12.97 -9.66 2.02
CA ARG A 188 13.65 -10.41 3.08
C ARG A 188 13.82 -9.56 4.33
N ARG A 189 14.28 -8.31 4.19
CA ARG A 189 14.43 -7.40 5.31
C ARG A 189 13.07 -7.05 5.92
N PHE A 190 12.06 -6.83 5.09
CA PHE A 190 10.70 -6.57 5.55
C PHE A 190 10.15 -7.73 6.40
N MET A 191 10.22 -8.96 5.90
CA MET A 191 9.73 -10.14 6.61
C MET A 191 10.48 -10.35 7.93
N GLN A 192 11.80 -10.11 7.97
CA GLN A 192 12.57 -10.14 9.20
C GLN A 192 12.12 -9.06 10.20
N MET A 193 11.87 -7.82 9.76
CA MET A 193 11.37 -6.75 10.63
C MET A 193 10.03 -7.13 11.28
N VAL A 194 9.12 -7.75 10.53
CA VAL A 194 7.83 -8.20 11.08
C VAL A 194 8.04 -9.34 12.08
N LEU A 195 8.87 -10.34 11.74
CA LEU A 195 9.16 -11.47 12.61
C LEU A 195 9.79 -10.99 13.93
N ASP A 196 10.77 -10.11 13.86
CA ASP A 196 11.42 -9.54 15.03
C ASP A 196 10.43 -8.77 15.90
N ALA A 197 9.56 -7.95 15.30
CA ALA A 197 8.59 -7.14 16.04
C ALA A 197 7.59 -7.96 16.87
N VAL A 198 7.29 -9.20 16.45
CA VAL A 198 6.34 -10.07 17.17
C VAL A 198 7.01 -11.13 18.05
N THR A 199 8.32 -11.37 17.88
CA THR A 199 9.05 -12.43 18.60
C THR A 199 10.10 -11.94 19.58
N GLN A 200 10.64 -10.73 19.40
CA GLN A 200 11.64 -10.11 20.27
C GLN A 200 11.01 -9.02 21.11
#